data_AF-A0A4U0XZC9-F1
#
_entry.id   AF-A0A4U0XZC9-F1
#
_cell.length_a   1.000
_cell.length_b   1.000
_cell.length_c   1.000
_cell.angle_alpha   90.00
_cell.angle_beta   90.00
_cell.angle_gamma   90.00
#
_symmetry.space_group_name_H-M   'P 1'
#
loop_
_entity.id
_entity.type
_entity.pdbx_description
1 polymer ?
#
loop_
_entity_poly.entity_id
_entity_poly.type
_entity_poly.pdbx_seq_one_letter_code
_entity_poly.pdbx_strand_id
1 'polypeptide(L)'
;MSWKKTAALTDTIKHYSSFPATGVSLRQMVQFGQNVSVGTLFRASQFLSEELPIRLAHRVQELGDLPDGLNDMPSIQRVQEWYAQSFEEITTLQKPGLSAEVKERLLKPAKANGRNTRVLSETTQNPSVKPGQYKSNTTGSTSDENARRKSNGLRRYYSAGDEEGDWPPELNDFNTRFSKTLEKIKRRHDPVVTTVAQGILEYKRKRQRMQIDHHIQAFLDRFYMSRIGIRMLIGQHIALTDQRTSSDPNYVGVICTKTNVRELAEEAIENARFVCEDHYGLFDAPKVRLVCDPNLNFMYVPGHLSHMMFETLKNSLRAVVERHGSEKEEFPVTQVIVSEGREDITIKISDEGGGIPRSSIPLVWTYMYTTVDQTPSLDPDFNKSDFKAPMAGFGYGLPISRLYARYFGGDLKLISMEGYGTDVYLHLNRLSSSSEPLQ
;
A
#
# COMPACT_ATOMS: atom_id res chain seq x y z
N MET A 1 -24.49 -14.61 13.43
CA MET A 1 -24.53 -15.54 12.28
C MET A 1 -23.22 -15.43 11.52
N SER A 2 -22.56 -16.54 11.23
CA SER A 2 -21.36 -16.55 10.37
C SER A 2 -21.79 -16.22 8.93
N TRP A 3 -21.17 -15.21 8.33
CA TRP A 3 -21.41 -14.81 6.93
C TRP A 3 -21.02 -15.96 6.01
N LYS A 4 -21.83 -16.25 4.98
CA LYS A 4 -21.56 -17.33 4.01
C LYS A 4 -21.74 -16.83 2.58
N LYS A 5 -20.80 -17.20 1.72
CA LYS A 5 -20.82 -16.87 0.28
C LYS A 5 -21.99 -17.59 -0.41
N THR A 6 -22.89 -16.84 -1.04
CA THR A 6 -23.98 -17.41 -1.85
C THR A 6 -23.52 -17.74 -3.27
N ALA A 7 -24.26 -18.60 -3.98
CA ALA A 7 -23.98 -18.92 -5.38
C ALA A 7 -24.05 -17.66 -6.27
N ALA A 8 -25.11 -16.86 -6.11
CA ALA A 8 -25.30 -15.60 -6.85
C ALA A 8 -24.15 -14.60 -6.61
N LEU A 9 -23.65 -14.50 -5.38
CA LEU A 9 -22.50 -13.66 -5.06
C LEU A 9 -21.23 -14.15 -5.79
N THR A 10 -21.06 -15.47 -5.91
CA THR A 10 -19.92 -16.08 -6.61
C THR A 10 -19.93 -15.73 -8.10
N ASP A 11 -21.09 -15.80 -8.74
CA ASP A 11 -21.23 -15.43 -10.16
C ASP A 11 -20.98 -13.94 -10.39
N THR A 12 -21.46 -13.10 -9.48
CA THR A 12 -21.22 -11.65 -9.51
C THR A 12 -19.73 -11.35 -9.36
N ILE A 13 -19.04 -11.98 -8.41
CA ILE A 13 -17.58 -11.83 -8.26
C ILE A 13 -16.85 -12.25 -9.53
N LYS A 14 -17.27 -13.35 -10.17
CA LYS A 14 -16.68 -13.84 -11.42
C LYS A 14 -16.89 -12.90 -12.59
N HIS A 15 -18.03 -12.19 -12.62
CA HIS A 15 -18.27 -11.13 -13.60
C HIS A 15 -17.31 -9.94 -13.37
N TYR A 16 -17.20 -9.46 -12.13
CA TYR A 16 -16.38 -8.29 -11.81
C TYR A 16 -14.88 -8.51 -12.01
N SER A 17 -14.39 -9.73 -11.80
CA SER A 17 -12.98 -10.08 -12.00
C SER A 17 -12.56 -10.19 -13.46
N SER A 18 -13.50 -10.12 -14.41
CA SER A 18 -13.19 -10.04 -15.84
C SER A 18 -12.77 -8.64 -16.28
N PHE A 19 -13.07 -7.62 -15.46
CA PHE A 19 -12.75 -6.23 -15.79
C PHE A 19 -11.33 -5.88 -15.35
N PRO A 20 -10.56 -5.18 -16.19
CA PRO A 20 -9.20 -4.78 -15.83
C PRO A 20 -9.21 -3.61 -14.84
N ALA A 21 -8.42 -3.71 -13.77
CA ALA A 21 -8.26 -2.64 -12.79
C ALA A 21 -7.72 -1.35 -13.42
N THR A 22 -8.01 -0.22 -12.76
CA THR A 22 -7.64 1.11 -13.24
C THR A 22 -6.55 1.69 -12.36
N GLY A 23 -5.35 1.89 -12.92
CA GLY A 23 -4.25 2.49 -12.18
C GLY A 23 -4.37 4.01 -12.02
N VAL A 24 -4.03 4.54 -10.85
CA VAL A 24 -4.07 5.96 -10.47
C VAL A 24 -2.67 6.40 -9.98
N SER A 25 -2.23 7.60 -10.37
CA SER A 25 -0.98 8.20 -9.86
C SER A 25 -1.22 9.13 -8.66
N LEU A 26 -0.17 9.38 -7.85
CA LEU A 26 -0.22 10.35 -6.75
C LEU A 26 -0.70 11.72 -7.21
N ARG A 27 -0.18 12.18 -8.36
CA ARG A 27 -0.57 13.47 -8.93
C ARG A 27 -2.06 13.55 -9.26
N GLN A 28 -2.63 12.47 -9.81
CA GLN A 28 -4.07 12.40 -10.10
C GLN A 28 -4.90 12.42 -8.81
N MET A 29 -4.47 11.70 -7.76
CA MET A 29 -5.14 11.69 -6.46
C MET A 29 -5.14 13.10 -5.81
N VAL A 30 -4.03 13.82 -5.90
CA VAL A 30 -3.93 15.19 -5.37
C VAL A 30 -4.74 16.18 -6.20
N GLN A 31 -4.65 16.14 -7.53
CA GLN A 31 -5.44 17.02 -8.41
C GLN A 31 -6.94 16.89 -8.14
N PHE A 32 -7.39 15.69 -7.78
CA PHE A 32 -8.77 15.41 -7.42
C PHE A 32 -9.15 15.94 -6.03
N GLY A 33 -8.29 15.72 -5.02
CA GLY A 33 -8.59 16.05 -3.63
C GLY A 33 -8.27 17.49 -3.21
N GLN A 34 -7.65 18.32 -4.07
CA GLN A 34 -7.26 19.69 -3.73
C GLN A 34 -8.43 20.56 -3.22
N ASN A 35 -9.61 20.43 -3.84
CA ASN A 35 -10.81 21.19 -3.48
C ASN A 35 -11.95 20.21 -3.13
N VAL A 36 -12.09 19.92 -1.84
CA VAL A 36 -13.11 18.97 -1.35
C VAL A 36 -14.47 19.65 -1.24
N SER A 37 -15.34 19.40 -2.22
CA SER A 37 -16.78 19.73 -2.16
C SER A 37 -17.63 18.46 -2.06
N VAL A 38 -18.92 18.60 -1.73
CA VAL A 38 -19.87 17.47 -1.72
C VAL A 38 -19.92 16.77 -3.07
N GLY A 39 -19.91 17.55 -4.16
CA GLY A 39 -19.89 17.03 -5.54
C GLY A 39 -18.58 16.32 -5.87
N THR A 40 -17.42 16.89 -5.49
CA THR A 40 -16.12 16.23 -5.68
C THR A 40 -16.06 14.92 -4.90
N LEU A 41 -16.44 14.91 -3.63
CA LEU A 41 -16.46 13.69 -2.81
C LEU A 41 -17.41 12.63 -3.38
N PHE A 42 -18.56 13.04 -3.92
CA PHE A 42 -19.50 12.13 -4.57
C PHE A 42 -18.92 11.48 -5.83
N ARG A 43 -18.19 12.23 -6.67
CA ARG A 43 -17.45 11.65 -7.81
C ARG A 43 -16.41 10.63 -7.35
N ALA A 44 -15.76 10.88 -6.20
CA ALA A 44 -14.82 9.95 -5.58
C ALA A 44 -15.53 8.66 -5.16
N SER A 45 -16.66 8.80 -4.45
CA SER A 45 -17.50 7.68 -4.03
C SER A 45 -17.96 6.86 -5.22
N GLN A 46 -18.36 7.52 -6.31
CA GLN A 46 -18.80 6.84 -7.54
C GLN A 46 -17.66 6.03 -8.17
N PHE A 47 -16.49 6.64 -8.36
CA PHE A 47 -15.31 5.95 -8.87
C PHE A 47 -14.96 4.73 -8.01
N LEU A 48 -14.89 4.89 -6.69
CA LEU A 48 -14.55 3.80 -5.78
C LEU A 48 -15.63 2.71 -5.71
N SER A 49 -16.90 3.07 -5.85
CA SER A 49 -18.01 2.11 -5.91
C SER A 49 -17.97 1.21 -7.16
N GLU A 50 -17.20 1.60 -8.17
CA GLU A 50 -17.01 0.83 -9.41
C GLU A 50 -15.64 0.13 -9.44
N GLU A 51 -14.59 0.80 -8.97
CA GLU A 51 -13.21 0.28 -9.01
C GLU A 51 -12.90 -0.71 -7.86
N LEU A 52 -13.36 -0.46 -6.63
CA LEU A 52 -13.07 -1.35 -5.50
C LEU A 52 -13.67 -2.75 -5.69
N PRO A 53 -14.91 -2.94 -6.16
CA PRO A 53 -15.44 -4.27 -6.45
C PRO A 53 -14.59 -5.07 -7.44
N ILE A 54 -14.05 -4.43 -8.48
CA ILE A 54 -13.15 -5.09 -9.45
C ILE A 54 -11.89 -5.59 -8.73
N ARG A 55 -11.21 -4.72 -7.97
CA ARG A 55 -9.99 -5.10 -7.25
C ARG A 55 -10.24 -6.19 -6.21
N LEU A 56 -11.33 -6.09 -5.45
CA LEU A 56 -11.72 -7.11 -4.46
C LEU A 56 -12.06 -8.45 -5.15
N ALA A 57 -12.76 -8.43 -6.27
CA ALA A 57 -13.12 -9.63 -7.02
C ALA A 57 -11.88 -10.39 -7.51
N HIS A 58 -10.87 -9.69 -8.04
CA HIS A 58 -9.59 -10.30 -8.39
C HIS A 58 -8.93 -11.00 -7.18
N ARG A 59 -8.98 -10.40 -5.98
CA ARG A 59 -8.42 -11.03 -4.76
C ARG A 59 -9.18 -12.29 -4.38
N VAL A 60 -10.52 -12.28 -4.44
CA VAL A 60 -11.33 -13.46 -4.12
C VAL A 60 -10.99 -14.62 -5.06
N GLN A 61 -10.83 -14.35 -6.36
CA GLN A 61 -10.46 -15.37 -7.34
C GLN A 61 -9.04 -15.87 -7.14
N GLU A 62 -8.04 -14.97 -7.07
CA GLU A 62 -6.65 -15.39 -6.90
C GLU A 62 -6.42 -16.19 -5.62
N LEU A 63 -7.10 -15.86 -4.52
CA LEU A 63 -7.06 -16.65 -3.27
C LEU A 63 -7.72 -18.03 -3.43
N GLY A 64 -8.76 -18.14 -4.26
CA GLY A 64 -9.46 -19.40 -4.53
C GLY A 64 -8.68 -20.33 -5.46
N ASP A 65 -7.91 -19.74 -6.38
CA ASP A 65 -7.12 -20.45 -7.39
C ASP A 65 -5.69 -20.79 -6.90
N LEU A 66 -5.39 -20.59 -5.61
CA LEU A 66 -4.07 -20.91 -5.07
C LEU A 66 -3.77 -22.40 -5.20
N PRO A 67 -2.56 -22.76 -5.69
CA PRO A 67 -2.22 -24.13 -6.02
C PRO A 67 -2.00 -24.99 -4.77
N ASP A 68 -1.85 -26.30 -5.01
CA ASP A 68 -1.38 -27.30 -4.03
C ASP A 68 -2.20 -27.39 -2.72
N GLY A 69 -3.45 -26.92 -2.73
CA GLY A 69 -4.32 -26.89 -1.55
C GLY A 69 -3.96 -25.79 -0.54
N LEU A 70 -3.21 -24.77 -0.95
CA LEU A 70 -2.97 -23.57 -0.14
C LEU A 70 -4.27 -22.77 0.06
N ASN A 71 -5.16 -22.76 -0.93
CA ASN A 71 -6.51 -22.20 -0.84
C ASN A 71 -7.36 -22.89 0.24
N ASP A 72 -7.07 -24.15 0.60
CA ASP A 72 -7.79 -24.90 1.64
C ASP A 72 -7.34 -24.56 3.07
N MET A 73 -6.31 -23.72 3.24
CA MET A 73 -5.84 -23.35 4.58
C MET A 73 -6.86 -22.45 5.28
N PRO A 74 -7.26 -22.74 6.53
CA PRO A 74 -8.28 -21.97 7.24
C PRO A 74 -8.03 -20.46 7.26
N SER A 75 -6.77 -20.05 7.42
CA SER A 75 -6.40 -18.64 7.41
C SER A 75 -6.54 -17.99 6.01
N ILE A 76 -6.27 -18.73 4.93
CA ILE A 76 -6.47 -18.26 3.56
C ILE A 76 -7.95 -18.14 3.21
N GLN A 77 -8.77 -19.13 3.59
CA GLN A 77 -10.22 -19.09 3.41
C GLN A 77 -10.85 -17.91 4.15
N ARG A 78 -10.43 -17.65 5.40
CA ARG A 78 -10.89 -16.50 6.17
C ARG A 78 -10.60 -15.17 5.48
N VAL A 79 -9.40 -15.02 4.89
CA VAL A 79 -9.07 -13.81 4.12
C VAL A 79 -9.93 -13.71 2.86
N GLN A 80 -10.14 -14.82 2.15
CA GLN A 80 -11.02 -14.86 0.98
C GLN A 80 -12.45 -14.42 1.32
N GLU A 81 -12.99 -14.88 2.45
CA GLU A 81 -14.30 -14.48 2.97
C GLU A 81 -14.34 -12.98 3.30
N TRP A 82 -13.31 -12.42 3.93
CA TRP A 82 -13.24 -10.98 4.18
C TRP A 82 -13.26 -10.13 2.91
N TYR A 83 -12.60 -10.58 1.83
CA TYR A 83 -12.66 -9.93 0.53
C TYR A 83 -14.06 -10.03 -0.10
N ALA A 84 -14.68 -11.21 -0.04
CA ALA A 84 -16.00 -11.43 -0.60
C ALA A 84 -17.11 -10.68 0.16
N GLN A 85 -17.01 -10.60 1.50
CA GLN A 85 -17.91 -9.80 2.32
C GLN A 85 -17.76 -8.30 2.02
N SER A 86 -16.54 -7.79 1.92
CA SER A 86 -16.31 -6.39 1.53
C SER A 86 -16.84 -6.09 0.12
N PHE A 87 -16.72 -7.04 -0.81
CA PHE A 87 -17.28 -6.91 -2.15
C PHE A 87 -18.82 -6.79 -2.12
N GLU A 88 -19.49 -7.66 -1.37
CA GLU A 88 -20.95 -7.62 -1.21
C GLU A 88 -21.40 -6.30 -0.58
N GLU A 89 -20.76 -5.85 0.50
CA GLU A 89 -21.11 -4.61 1.18
C GLU A 89 -21.01 -3.37 0.26
N ILE A 90 -20.02 -3.31 -0.63
CA ILE A 90 -19.91 -2.20 -1.59
C ILE A 90 -20.97 -2.31 -2.69
N THR A 91 -21.16 -3.50 -3.27
CA THR A 91 -22.04 -3.70 -4.42
C THR A 91 -23.53 -3.60 -4.09
N THR A 92 -23.90 -3.94 -2.85
CA THR A 92 -25.27 -3.81 -2.34
C THR A 92 -25.61 -2.41 -1.84
N LEU A 93 -24.63 -1.50 -1.74
CA LEU A 93 -24.87 -0.16 -1.23
C LEU A 93 -25.76 0.63 -2.19
N GLN A 94 -26.93 1.05 -1.70
CA GLN A 94 -27.90 1.78 -2.50
C GLN A 94 -27.35 3.14 -2.96
N LYS A 95 -27.23 3.29 -4.27
CA LYS A 95 -26.88 4.56 -4.94
C LYS A 95 -28.06 5.54 -4.86
N PRO A 96 -27.82 6.85 -4.71
CA PRO A 96 -28.91 7.83 -4.65
C PRO A 96 -29.62 7.96 -6.01
N GLY A 97 -30.93 8.15 -5.97
CA GLY A 97 -31.73 8.48 -7.15
C GLY A 97 -31.51 9.94 -7.53
N LEU A 98 -30.63 10.21 -8.50
CA LEU A 98 -30.32 11.57 -8.93
C LEU A 98 -31.19 12.02 -10.11
N SER A 99 -31.68 13.26 -10.08
CA SER A 99 -32.34 13.90 -11.22
C SER A 99 -31.38 14.08 -12.40
N ALA A 100 -31.92 14.22 -13.62
CA ALA A 100 -31.11 14.42 -14.83
C ALA A 100 -30.23 15.67 -14.73
N GLU A 101 -30.76 16.75 -14.15
CA GLU A 101 -30.05 18.02 -13.93
C GLU A 101 -28.85 17.86 -13.00
N VAL A 102 -29.02 17.15 -11.88
CA VAL A 102 -27.92 16.90 -10.92
C VAL A 102 -26.84 16.03 -11.55
N LYS A 103 -27.22 15.01 -12.34
CA LYS A 103 -26.27 14.19 -13.09
C LYS A 103 -25.49 15.01 -14.11
N GLU A 104 -26.16 15.94 -14.82
CA GLU A 104 -25.49 16.82 -15.78
C GLU A 104 -24.53 17.79 -15.10
N ARG A 105 -24.93 18.39 -13.96
CA ARG A 105 -24.05 19.23 -13.13
C ARG A 105 -22.84 18.44 -12.60
N LEU A 106 -23.03 17.17 -12.23
CA LEU A 106 -21.96 16.25 -11.86
C LEU A 106 -21.10 15.78 -13.04
N LEU A 107 -21.43 16.10 -14.30
CA LEU A 107 -20.58 15.79 -15.46
C LEU A 107 -19.86 17.02 -16.02
N LYS A 108 -20.33 18.24 -15.68
CA LYS A 108 -19.67 19.47 -16.09
C LYS A 108 -18.31 19.60 -15.40
N PRO A 109 -17.21 19.79 -16.15
CA PRO A 109 -15.93 20.18 -15.56
C PRO A 109 -16.07 21.59 -14.98
N ALA A 110 -15.45 21.85 -13.82
CA ALA A 110 -15.40 23.18 -13.22
C ALA A 110 -14.99 24.23 -14.26
N LYS A 111 -15.76 25.32 -14.37
CA LYS A 111 -15.45 26.44 -15.27
C LYS A 111 -14.20 27.16 -14.74
N ALA A 112 -13.02 26.75 -15.22
CA ALA A 112 -11.82 27.53 -15.01
C ALA A 112 -11.89 28.80 -15.88
N ASN A 113 -11.94 29.97 -15.25
CA ASN A 113 -11.79 31.27 -15.91
C ASN A 113 -10.52 31.28 -16.79
N GLY A 114 -10.68 31.10 -18.10
CA GLY A 114 -9.65 31.35 -19.12
C GLY A 114 -8.37 30.50 -19.11
N ARG A 115 -8.21 29.54 -18.19
CA ARG A 115 -7.10 28.58 -18.20
C ARG A 115 -7.65 27.19 -18.53
N ASN A 116 -7.20 26.64 -19.65
CA ASN A 116 -7.53 25.29 -20.13
C ASN A 116 -7.81 24.32 -18.98
N THR A 117 -8.93 23.59 -19.08
CA THR A 117 -9.24 22.41 -18.26
C THR A 117 -7.95 21.65 -17.98
N ARG A 118 -7.58 21.51 -16.69
CA ARG A 118 -6.35 20.83 -16.26
C ARG A 118 -6.32 19.42 -16.86
N VAL A 119 -5.69 19.27 -18.03
CA VAL A 119 -5.52 17.98 -18.69
C VAL A 119 -4.76 17.12 -17.69
N LEU A 120 -5.34 15.98 -17.30
CA LEU A 120 -4.63 14.98 -16.50
C LEU A 120 -3.31 14.70 -17.21
N SER A 121 -2.19 15.05 -16.57
CA SER A 121 -0.87 14.86 -17.17
C SER A 121 -0.69 13.37 -17.46
N GLU A 122 -0.11 13.05 -18.62
CA GLU A 122 0.25 11.68 -18.95
C GLU A 122 1.08 11.06 -17.82
N THR A 123 0.72 9.84 -17.43
CA THR A 123 1.41 9.11 -16.38
C THR A 123 2.60 8.36 -16.95
N THR A 124 3.67 8.25 -16.18
CA THR A 124 4.87 7.49 -16.57
C THR A 124 4.80 6.06 -16.02
N GLN A 125 5.59 5.15 -16.59
CA GLN A 125 5.77 3.80 -16.06
C GLN A 125 6.95 3.77 -15.10
N ASN A 126 6.90 2.87 -14.10
CA ASN A 126 8.03 2.63 -13.20
C ASN A 126 9.12 1.81 -13.93
N PRO A 127 10.35 2.33 -14.09
CA PRO A 127 11.43 1.61 -14.79
C PRO A 127 11.90 0.34 -14.05
N SER A 128 11.63 0.23 -12.75
CA SER A 128 12.04 -0.89 -11.90
C SER A 128 11.04 -2.06 -11.90
N VAL A 129 9.92 -1.92 -12.62
CA VAL A 129 8.84 -2.92 -12.68
C VAL A 129 8.64 -3.37 -14.11
N LYS A 130 8.63 -4.68 -14.35
CA LYS A 130 8.36 -5.21 -15.70
C LYS A 130 6.89 -4.96 -16.07
N PRO A 131 6.58 -4.55 -17.31
CA PRO A 131 5.19 -4.40 -17.76
C PRO A 131 4.37 -5.66 -17.49
N GLY A 132 3.24 -5.53 -16.80
CA GLY A 132 2.37 -6.65 -16.46
C GLY A 132 2.77 -7.49 -15.25
N GLN A 133 3.89 -7.18 -14.57
CA GLN A 133 4.39 -7.98 -13.43
C GLN A 133 3.35 -8.14 -12.31
N TYR A 134 2.55 -7.11 -12.04
CA TYR A 134 1.55 -7.13 -10.97
C TYR A 134 0.10 -7.17 -11.48
N LYS A 135 -0.13 -7.44 -12.77
CA LYS A 135 -1.48 -7.63 -13.32
C LYS A 135 -2.12 -8.88 -12.73
N SER A 136 -3.40 -8.77 -12.38
CA SER A 136 -4.24 -9.96 -12.19
C SER A 136 -4.45 -10.67 -13.52
N ASN A 137 -4.52 -12.00 -13.50
CA ASN A 137 -4.84 -12.81 -14.67
C ASN A 137 -6.25 -12.46 -15.14
N THR A 138 -6.36 -11.62 -16.17
CA THR A 138 -7.61 -11.37 -16.89
C THR A 138 -7.64 -12.29 -18.10
N THR A 139 -8.73 -13.03 -18.29
CA THR A 139 -8.91 -13.99 -19.39
C THR A 139 -9.17 -13.33 -20.76
N GLY A 140 -8.86 -12.04 -20.93
CA GLY A 140 -9.17 -11.28 -22.13
C GLY A 140 -7.97 -10.48 -22.65
N SER A 141 -7.56 -10.77 -23.90
CA SER A 141 -6.63 -9.94 -24.67
C SER A 141 -7.23 -8.55 -24.87
N THR A 142 -6.73 -7.53 -24.18
CA THR A 142 -7.17 -6.14 -24.36
C THR A 142 -6.62 -5.57 -25.67
N SER A 143 -7.51 -5.20 -26.59
CA SER A 143 -7.20 -4.42 -27.80
C SER A 143 -6.97 -2.93 -27.47
N ASP A 144 -6.16 -2.25 -28.29
CA ASP A 144 -5.78 -0.82 -28.13
C ASP A 144 -6.98 0.16 -28.07
N GLU A 145 -8.12 -0.19 -28.66
CA GLU A 145 -9.34 0.63 -28.59
C GLU A 145 -9.92 0.74 -27.16
N ASN A 146 -9.72 -0.29 -26.33
CA ASN A 146 -10.23 -0.32 -24.96
C ASN A 146 -9.43 0.61 -24.04
N ALA A 147 -8.14 0.81 -24.33
CA ALA A 147 -7.27 1.76 -23.61
C ALA A 147 -7.70 3.23 -23.86
N ARG A 148 -8.09 3.57 -25.09
CA ARG A 148 -8.61 4.92 -25.43
C ARG A 148 -9.97 5.21 -24.78
N ARG A 149 -10.88 4.23 -24.72
CA ARG A 149 -12.14 4.36 -23.96
C ARG A 149 -11.88 4.51 -22.46
N LYS A 150 -10.88 3.80 -21.91
CA LYS A 150 -10.43 3.93 -20.50
C LYS A 150 -9.94 5.34 -20.16
N SER A 151 -9.07 5.93 -20.99
CA SER A 151 -8.57 7.30 -20.77
C SER A 151 -9.70 8.33 -20.73
N ASN A 152 -10.72 8.17 -21.60
CA ASN A 152 -11.91 9.01 -21.59
C ASN A 152 -12.84 8.77 -20.39
N GLY A 153 -12.97 7.52 -19.93
CA GLY A 153 -13.70 7.19 -18.70
C GLY A 153 -13.03 7.80 -17.46
N LEU A 154 -11.70 7.66 -17.36
CA LEU A 154 -10.87 8.27 -16.32
C LEU A 154 -11.06 9.79 -16.28
N ARG A 155 -10.96 10.47 -17.43
CA ARG A 155 -11.19 11.92 -17.54
C ARG A 155 -12.57 12.38 -17.03
N ARG A 156 -13.61 11.53 -17.13
CA ARG A 156 -14.94 11.84 -16.58
C ARG A 156 -14.98 11.83 -15.05
N TYR A 157 -14.21 10.96 -14.39
CA TYR A 157 -14.18 10.88 -12.93
C TYR A 157 -13.30 11.96 -12.28
N TYR A 158 -12.20 12.37 -12.93
CA TYR A 158 -11.20 13.28 -12.34
C TYR A 158 -11.36 14.76 -12.71
N SER A 159 -12.45 15.15 -13.36
CA SER A 159 -12.76 16.58 -13.50
C SER A 159 -13.21 17.12 -12.14
N ALA A 160 -12.72 18.29 -11.70
CA ALA A 160 -13.26 18.95 -10.52
C ALA A 160 -14.74 19.33 -10.77
N GLY A 161 -15.61 19.13 -9.78
CA GLY A 161 -17.02 19.53 -9.87
C GLY A 161 -17.19 21.03 -9.69
N ASP A 162 -18.34 21.57 -10.11
CA ASP A 162 -18.69 22.97 -9.86
C ASP A 162 -18.65 23.26 -8.35
N GLU A 163 -17.92 24.30 -7.97
CA GLU A 163 -17.61 24.68 -6.58
C GLU A 163 -18.77 25.39 -5.90
N GLU A 164 -19.63 26.05 -6.68
CA GLU A 164 -20.73 26.87 -6.17
C GLU A 164 -22.08 26.17 -6.32
N GLY A 165 -22.78 26.05 -5.19
CA GLY A 165 -24.22 25.80 -5.13
C GLY A 165 -24.60 24.62 -4.24
N ASP A 166 -25.80 24.73 -3.67
CA ASP A 166 -26.40 23.71 -2.80
C ASP A 166 -26.47 22.36 -3.55
N TRP A 167 -25.91 21.32 -2.94
CA TRP A 167 -25.96 19.95 -3.47
C TRP A 167 -27.09 19.21 -2.76
N PRO A 168 -27.86 18.35 -3.45
CA PRO A 168 -28.94 17.64 -2.82
C PRO A 168 -28.47 16.85 -1.59
N PRO A 169 -29.22 16.85 -0.47
CA PRO A 169 -28.82 16.16 0.76
C PRO A 169 -28.51 14.67 0.55
N GLU A 170 -29.11 14.03 -0.47
CA GLU A 170 -28.89 12.62 -0.80
C GLU A 170 -27.44 12.33 -1.20
N LEU A 171 -26.70 13.30 -1.78
CA LEU A 171 -25.29 13.13 -2.12
C LEU A 171 -24.44 13.09 -0.86
N ASN A 172 -24.71 13.99 0.08
CA ASN A 172 -23.99 14.06 1.34
C ASN A 172 -24.27 12.83 2.21
N ASP A 173 -25.53 12.38 2.24
CA ASP A 173 -25.93 11.13 2.90
C ASP A 173 -25.21 9.93 2.28
N PHE A 174 -25.20 9.80 0.95
CA PHE A 174 -24.48 8.72 0.28
C PHE A 174 -22.98 8.72 0.59
N ASN A 175 -22.32 9.89 0.53
CA ASN A 175 -20.90 10.01 0.88
C ASN A 175 -20.63 9.57 2.31
N THR A 176 -21.48 9.96 3.26
CA THR A 176 -21.34 9.58 4.67
C THR A 176 -21.53 8.07 4.86
N ARG A 177 -22.56 7.48 4.24
CA ARG A 177 -22.79 6.03 4.28
C ARG A 177 -21.65 5.25 3.63
N PHE A 178 -21.17 5.73 2.48
CA PHE A 178 -20.07 5.10 1.76
C PHE A 178 -18.76 5.15 2.57
N SER A 179 -18.40 6.30 3.14
CA SER A 179 -17.22 6.42 4.01
C SER A 179 -17.29 5.47 5.22
N LYS A 180 -18.43 5.38 5.90
CA LYS A 180 -18.64 4.43 7.01
C LYS A 180 -18.47 2.97 6.57
N THR A 181 -18.98 2.61 5.40
CA THR A 181 -18.75 1.27 4.82
C THR A 181 -17.26 1.03 4.56
N LEU A 182 -16.55 2.02 4.00
CA LEU A 182 -15.12 1.91 3.74
C LEU A 182 -14.29 1.81 5.04
N GLU A 183 -14.65 2.52 6.11
CA GLU A 183 -14.02 2.39 7.42
C GLU A 183 -14.18 0.98 8.00
N LYS A 184 -15.39 0.40 7.90
CA LYS A 184 -15.65 -0.98 8.31
C LYS A 184 -14.78 -1.96 7.52
N ILE A 185 -14.68 -1.77 6.20
CA ILE A 185 -13.83 -2.58 5.32
C ILE A 185 -12.36 -2.43 5.68
N LYS A 186 -11.87 -1.20 5.93
CA LYS A 186 -10.49 -0.93 6.34
C LYS A 186 -10.13 -1.71 7.59
N ARG A 187 -10.98 -1.65 8.63
CA ARG A 187 -10.78 -2.37 9.90
C ARG A 187 -10.80 -3.89 9.71
N ARG A 188 -11.76 -4.43 8.94
CA ARG A 188 -11.82 -5.87 8.61
C ARG A 188 -10.53 -6.38 7.97
N HIS A 189 -9.90 -5.54 7.15
CA HIS A 189 -8.72 -5.91 6.36
C HIS A 189 -7.38 -5.61 7.05
N ASP A 190 -7.36 -5.00 8.24
CA ASP A 190 -6.13 -4.73 9.01
C ASP A 190 -5.31 -6.01 9.26
N PRO A 191 -5.87 -7.14 9.76
CA PRO A 191 -5.11 -8.37 10.06
C PRO A 191 -4.81 -9.26 8.84
N VAL A 192 -5.01 -8.79 7.60
CA VAL A 192 -4.82 -9.62 6.40
C VAL A 192 -3.37 -10.07 6.23
N VAL A 193 -2.37 -9.21 6.48
CA VAL A 193 -0.96 -9.59 6.30
C VAL A 193 -0.57 -10.73 7.25
N THR A 194 -0.89 -10.58 8.54
CA THR A 194 -0.61 -11.58 9.57
C THR A 194 -1.40 -12.87 9.34
N THR A 195 -2.65 -12.76 8.91
CA THR A 195 -3.49 -13.93 8.60
C THR A 195 -2.98 -14.70 7.38
N VAL A 196 -2.57 -14.03 6.30
CA VAL A 196 -1.99 -14.72 5.14
C VAL A 196 -0.66 -15.38 5.51
N ALA A 197 0.19 -14.73 6.30
CA ALA A 197 1.42 -15.33 6.82
C ALA A 197 1.12 -16.61 7.63
N GLN A 198 0.09 -16.58 8.49
CA GLN A 198 -0.38 -17.76 9.21
C GLN A 198 -0.87 -18.87 8.25
N GLY A 199 -1.60 -18.53 7.19
CA GLY A 199 -2.04 -19.49 6.18
C GLY A 199 -0.88 -20.19 5.47
N ILE A 200 0.20 -19.46 5.21
CA ILE A 200 1.42 -20.06 4.64
C ILE A 200 2.13 -20.95 5.67
N LEU A 201 2.14 -20.58 6.95
CA LEU A 201 2.67 -21.43 8.02
C LEU A 201 1.87 -22.73 8.18
N GLU A 202 0.54 -22.66 8.08
CA GLU A 202 -0.35 -23.84 8.06
C GLU A 202 0.01 -24.76 6.88
N TYR A 203 0.17 -24.18 5.68
CA TYR A 203 0.56 -24.91 4.48
C TYR A 203 1.94 -25.58 4.60
N LYS A 204 2.96 -24.84 5.07
CA LYS A 204 4.31 -25.37 5.28
C LYS A 204 4.32 -26.56 6.24
N ARG A 205 3.55 -26.46 7.34
CA ARG A 205 3.38 -27.55 8.31
C ARG A 205 2.72 -28.78 7.68
N LYS A 206 1.63 -28.59 6.93
CA LYS A 206 0.89 -29.68 6.27
C LYS A 206 1.72 -30.39 5.21
N ARG A 207 2.55 -29.66 4.46
CA ARG A 207 3.34 -30.19 3.34
C ARG A 207 4.79 -30.56 3.71
N GLN A 208 5.22 -30.30 4.96
CA GLN A 208 6.60 -30.47 5.41
C GLN A 208 7.64 -29.77 4.50
N ARG A 209 7.28 -28.62 3.93
CA ARG A 209 8.17 -27.82 3.06
C ARG A 209 8.85 -26.69 3.84
N MET A 210 10.16 -26.56 3.66
CA MET A 210 10.95 -25.49 4.28
C MET A 210 10.87 -24.15 3.54
N GLN A 211 10.68 -24.17 2.21
CA GLN A 211 10.57 -22.97 1.37
C GLN A 211 9.28 -22.97 0.56
N ILE A 212 8.80 -21.77 0.22
CA ILE A 212 7.69 -21.60 -0.73
C ILE A 212 8.24 -21.47 -2.14
N ASP A 213 7.49 -21.98 -3.11
CA ASP A 213 7.88 -21.94 -4.51
C ASP A 213 7.75 -20.54 -5.13
N HIS A 214 8.26 -20.40 -6.35
CA HIS A 214 8.21 -19.15 -7.11
C HIS A 214 6.78 -18.70 -7.44
N HIS A 215 5.82 -19.63 -7.59
CA HIS A 215 4.43 -19.27 -7.91
C HIS A 215 3.74 -18.61 -6.71
N ILE A 216 3.96 -19.13 -5.50
CA ILE A 216 3.46 -18.52 -4.26
C ILE A 216 4.10 -17.15 -4.04
N GLN A 217 5.42 -17.02 -4.26
CA GLN A 217 6.11 -15.72 -4.17
C GLN A 217 5.49 -14.68 -5.13
N ALA A 218 5.33 -15.04 -6.40
CA ALA A 218 4.73 -14.17 -7.40
C ALA A 218 3.27 -13.83 -7.05
N PHE A 219 2.52 -14.77 -6.51
CA PHE A 219 1.17 -14.50 -5.99
C PHE A 219 1.20 -13.49 -4.85
N LEU A 220 2.05 -13.66 -3.84
CA LEU A 220 2.09 -12.76 -2.68
C LEU A 220 2.49 -11.34 -3.09
N ASP A 221 3.44 -11.21 -4.00
CA ASP A 221 3.83 -9.95 -4.62
C ASP A 221 2.61 -9.23 -5.25
N ARG A 222 1.84 -9.93 -6.09
CA ARG A 222 0.61 -9.40 -6.69
C ARG A 222 -0.45 -9.09 -5.63
N PHE A 223 -0.63 -10.00 -4.68
CA PHE A 223 -1.61 -9.93 -3.60
C PHE A 223 -1.42 -8.66 -2.78
N TYR A 224 -0.21 -8.45 -2.27
CA TYR A 224 0.12 -7.29 -1.44
C TYR A 224 0.19 -5.99 -2.24
N MET A 225 0.66 -6.00 -3.49
CA MET A 225 0.62 -4.81 -4.34
C MET A 225 -0.81 -4.30 -4.53
N SER A 226 -1.76 -5.18 -4.86
CA SER A 226 -3.18 -4.79 -4.97
C SER A 226 -3.76 -4.35 -3.63
N ARG A 227 -3.39 -5.02 -2.52
CA ARG A 227 -3.84 -4.63 -1.18
C ARG A 227 -3.36 -3.22 -0.81
N ILE A 228 -2.11 -2.87 -1.12
CA ILE A 228 -1.59 -1.51 -0.95
C ILE A 228 -2.47 -0.52 -1.73
N GLY A 229 -2.81 -0.84 -2.98
CA GLY A 229 -3.67 0.01 -3.79
C GLY A 229 -5.10 0.16 -3.25
N ILE A 230 -5.72 -0.93 -2.80
CA ILE A 230 -7.04 -0.89 -2.16
C ILE A 230 -7.00 -0.03 -0.89
N ARG A 231 -5.98 -0.21 -0.02
CA ARG A 231 -5.83 0.57 1.21
C ARG A 231 -5.55 2.04 0.93
N MET A 232 -4.80 2.36 -0.13
CA MET A 232 -4.53 3.72 -0.57
C MET A 232 -5.83 4.42 -0.98
N LEU A 233 -6.64 3.80 -1.85
CA LEU A 233 -7.90 4.36 -2.32
C LEU A 233 -8.91 4.56 -1.18
N ILE A 234 -9.06 3.56 -0.31
CA ILE A 234 -9.92 3.63 0.86
C ILE A 234 -9.45 4.72 1.83
N GLY A 235 -8.16 4.74 2.16
CA GLY A 235 -7.56 5.72 3.07
C GLY A 235 -7.73 7.14 2.55
N GLN A 236 -7.49 7.35 1.26
CA GLN A 236 -7.67 8.65 0.62
C GLN A 236 -9.10 9.15 0.75
N HIS A 237 -10.11 8.30 0.50
CA HIS A 237 -11.50 8.72 0.58
C HIS A 237 -11.96 9.05 2.00
N ILE A 238 -11.58 8.23 2.98
CA ILE A 238 -11.89 8.46 4.39
C ILE A 238 -11.26 9.78 4.83
N ALA A 239 -9.96 9.98 4.55
CA ALA A 239 -9.26 11.20 4.94
C ALA A 239 -9.84 12.46 4.28
N LEU A 240 -10.24 12.40 3.00
CA LEU A 240 -10.92 13.52 2.33
C LEU A 240 -12.30 13.81 2.95
N THR A 241 -13.00 12.78 3.45
CA THR A 241 -14.29 12.95 4.13
C THR A 241 -14.11 13.63 5.48
N ASP A 242 -13.10 13.23 6.25
CA ASP A 242 -12.79 13.79 7.58
C ASP A 242 -12.24 15.23 7.50
N GLN A 243 -11.41 15.52 6.49
CA GLN A 243 -10.83 16.85 6.23
C GLN A 243 -11.87 17.95 5.97
N ARG A 244 -13.14 17.62 5.75
CA ARG A 244 -14.24 18.60 5.71
C ARG A 244 -14.41 19.36 7.04
N THR A 245 -13.88 18.83 8.14
CA THR A 245 -14.03 19.41 9.49
C THR A 245 -12.78 20.12 10.00
N SER A 246 -11.59 19.69 9.59
CA SER A 246 -10.30 20.32 9.90
C SER A 246 -9.33 20.05 8.75
N SER A 247 -8.99 21.09 8.00
CA SER A 247 -8.14 20.97 6.81
C SER A 247 -6.72 21.43 7.13
N ASP A 248 -5.76 20.52 7.06
CA ASP A 248 -4.34 20.89 6.98
C ASP A 248 -4.04 21.27 5.51
N PRO A 249 -3.53 22.50 5.23
CA PRO A 249 -3.25 22.95 3.87
C PRO A 249 -2.16 22.13 3.16
N ASN A 250 -1.33 21.39 3.89
CA ASN A 250 -0.30 20.55 3.32
C ASN A 250 -0.80 19.15 2.96
N TYR A 251 -1.99 18.75 3.40
CA TYR A 251 -2.54 17.42 3.16
C TYR A 251 -3.69 17.43 2.15
N VAL A 252 -3.69 16.42 1.29
CA VAL A 252 -4.81 16.08 0.42
C VAL A 252 -5.14 14.61 0.65
N GLY A 253 -6.14 14.36 1.50
CA GLY A 253 -6.39 13.03 2.05
C GLY A 253 -5.18 12.53 2.83
N VAL A 254 -4.64 11.36 2.45
CA VAL A 254 -3.45 10.77 3.10
C VAL A 254 -2.12 11.24 2.51
N ILE A 255 -2.16 12.08 1.46
CA ILE A 255 -0.98 12.56 0.74
C ILE A 255 -0.56 13.91 1.32
N CYS A 256 0.69 14.01 1.77
CA CYS A 256 1.29 15.29 2.15
C CYS A 256 2.04 15.88 0.96
N THR A 257 1.65 17.09 0.56
CA THR A 257 2.24 17.84 -0.56
C THR A 257 3.66 18.35 -0.27
N LYS A 258 4.00 18.48 1.02
CA LYS A 258 5.30 18.93 1.53
C LYS A 258 5.76 18.01 2.66
N THR A 259 5.98 16.74 2.34
CA THR A 259 6.49 15.76 3.31
C THR A 259 7.94 16.11 3.64
N ASN A 260 8.21 16.48 4.90
CA ASN A 260 9.56 16.68 5.39
C ASN A 260 10.23 15.31 5.64
N VAL A 261 11.24 14.98 4.83
CA VAL A 261 11.91 13.67 4.91
C VAL A 261 12.77 13.55 6.16
N ARG A 262 13.34 14.65 6.63
CA ARG A 262 14.19 14.66 7.82
C ARG A 262 13.38 14.32 9.06
N GLU A 263 12.26 15.01 9.28
CA GLU A 263 11.39 14.77 10.44
C GLU A 263 10.88 13.31 10.45
N LEU A 264 10.44 12.81 9.29
CA LEU A 264 9.99 11.42 9.16
C LEU A 264 11.12 10.42 9.44
N ALA A 265 12.35 10.72 9.01
CA ALA A 265 13.50 9.86 9.23
C ALA A 265 13.91 9.85 10.71
N GLU A 266 13.90 11.01 11.38
CA GLU A 266 14.16 11.14 12.82
C GLU A 266 13.14 10.32 13.63
N GLU A 267 11.85 10.45 13.34
CA GLU A 267 10.79 9.65 13.98
C GLU A 267 10.98 8.14 13.74
N ALA A 268 11.27 7.73 12.50
CA ALA A 268 11.50 6.31 12.19
C ALA A 268 12.75 5.75 12.89
N ILE A 269 13.79 6.56 13.05
CA ILE A 269 15.01 6.21 13.80
C ILE A 269 14.69 6.00 15.27
N GLU A 270 13.99 6.94 15.90
CA GLU A 270 13.61 6.84 17.31
C GLU A 270 12.74 5.60 17.58
N ASN A 271 11.73 5.38 16.74
CA ASN A 271 10.87 4.21 16.83
C ASN A 271 11.65 2.89 16.66
N ALA A 272 12.57 2.81 15.69
CA ALA A 272 13.37 1.62 15.47
C ALA A 272 14.36 1.36 16.62
N ARG A 273 14.97 2.41 17.18
CA ARG A 273 15.85 2.32 18.36
C ARG A 273 15.10 1.84 19.59
N PHE A 274 13.92 2.41 19.86
CA PHE A 274 13.07 2.00 20.97
C PHE A 274 12.69 0.52 20.89
N VAL A 275 12.29 0.03 19.72
CA VAL A 275 11.97 -1.41 19.53
C VAL A 275 13.21 -2.28 19.70
N CYS A 276 14.39 -1.80 19.30
CA CYS A 276 15.66 -2.48 19.48
C CYS A 276 16.05 -2.59 20.97
N GLU A 277 15.89 -1.51 21.73
CA GLU A 277 16.14 -1.46 23.19
C GLU A 277 15.22 -2.43 23.93
N ASP A 278 13.92 -2.35 23.69
CA ASP A 278 12.90 -3.21 24.32
C ASP A 278 13.16 -4.69 24.04
N HIS A 279 13.54 -5.04 22.80
CA HIS A 279 13.73 -6.44 22.42
C HIS A 279 14.99 -7.07 22.98
N TYR A 280 16.12 -6.36 22.96
CA TYR A 280 17.42 -6.89 23.40
C TYR A 280 17.75 -6.51 24.86
N GLY A 281 16.88 -5.76 25.54
CA GLY A 281 17.11 -5.30 26.91
C GLY A 281 18.30 -4.34 27.03
N LEU A 282 18.54 -3.52 25.99
CA LEU A 282 19.68 -2.61 25.95
C LEU A 282 19.40 -1.35 26.77
N PHE A 283 20.44 -0.81 27.39
CA PHE A 283 20.36 0.52 28.01
C PHE A 283 20.33 1.64 26.95
N ASP A 284 21.05 1.46 25.84
CA ASP A 284 21.07 2.37 24.69
C ASP A 284 21.20 1.57 23.39
N ALA A 285 20.31 1.78 22.42
CA ALA A 285 20.40 1.15 21.09
C ALA A 285 21.57 1.70 20.27
N PRO A 286 21.99 1.00 19.19
CA PRO A 286 22.99 1.51 18.27
C PRO A 286 22.62 2.91 17.76
N LYS A 287 23.56 3.84 17.86
CA LYS A 287 23.38 5.22 17.39
C LYS A 287 23.17 5.24 15.89
N VAL A 288 22.25 6.09 15.45
CA VAL A 288 21.99 6.32 14.02
C VAL A 288 22.34 7.76 13.68
N ARG A 289 23.20 7.94 12.66
CA ARG A 289 23.56 9.26 12.14
C ARG A 289 22.75 9.56 10.89
N LEU A 290 21.89 10.57 10.97
CA LEU A 290 21.13 11.08 9.83
C LEU A 290 21.89 12.23 9.15
N VAL A 291 22.09 12.09 7.84
CA VAL A 291 22.57 13.14 6.94
C VAL A 291 21.45 13.44 5.95
N CYS A 292 20.71 14.52 6.21
CA CYS A 292 19.59 14.97 5.39
C CYS A 292 19.53 16.50 5.39
N ASP A 293 19.25 17.10 4.24
CA ASP A 293 18.89 18.52 4.17
C ASP A 293 17.58 18.73 4.95
N PRO A 294 17.54 19.62 5.96
CA PRO A 294 16.34 19.90 6.73
C PRO A 294 15.18 20.50 5.92
N ASN A 295 15.47 21.06 4.74
CA ASN A 295 14.46 21.70 3.88
C ASN A 295 13.94 20.77 2.77
N LEU A 296 14.41 19.51 2.73
CA LEU A 296 14.02 18.55 1.71
C LEU A 296 12.56 18.15 1.92
N ASN A 297 11.70 18.70 1.06
CA ASN A 297 10.28 18.48 1.05
C ASN A 297 9.81 17.99 -0.32
N PHE A 298 8.93 17.01 -0.34
CA PHE A 298 8.30 16.55 -1.58
C PHE A 298 6.91 15.94 -1.34
N MET A 299 6.16 15.74 -2.42
CA MET A 299 4.84 15.15 -2.35
C MET A 299 4.92 13.64 -2.21
N TYR A 300 4.44 13.10 -1.08
CA TYR A 300 4.44 11.67 -0.83
C TYR A 300 3.35 11.26 0.18
N VAL A 301 3.27 9.97 0.49
CA VAL A 301 2.42 9.44 1.55
C VAL A 301 3.30 9.19 2.79
N PRO A 302 3.24 10.05 3.82
CA PRO A 302 4.13 9.94 4.98
C PRO A 302 4.11 8.55 5.63
N GLY A 303 2.93 7.97 5.83
CA GLY A 303 2.79 6.64 6.42
C GLY A 303 3.48 5.52 5.62
N HIS A 304 3.56 5.62 4.29
CA HIS A 304 4.29 4.64 3.47
C HIS A 304 5.80 4.80 3.65
N LEU A 305 6.29 6.03 3.67
CA LEU A 305 7.72 6.32 3.84
C LEU A 305 8.22 5.93 5.23
N SER A 306 7.48 6.32 6.28
CA SER A 306 7.77 5.95 7.67
C SER A 306 7.85 4.43 7.83
N HIS A 307 6.89 3.68 7.28
CA HIS A 307 6.93 2.21 7.32
C HIS A 307 8.17 1.61 6.65
N MET A 308 8.55 2.07 5.46
CA MET A 308 9.75 1.56 4.75
C MET A 308 11.04 1.87 5.51
N MET A 309 11.16 3.08 6.08
CA MET A 309 12.33 3.46 6.88
C MET A 309 12.39 2.68 8.18
N PHE A 310 11.28 2.57 8.90
CA PHE A 310 11.20 1.80 10.14
C PHE A 310 11.62 0.33 9.93
N GLU A 311 11.06 -0.36 8.93
CA GLU A 311 11.40 -1.78 8.69
C GLU A 311 12.86 -1.98 8.28
N THR A 312 13.43 -1.07 7.50
CA THR A 312 14.84 -1.15 7.06
C THR A 312 15.81 -0.81 8.19
N LEU A 313 15.51 0.22 8.99
CA LEU A 313 16.28 0.59 10.19
C LEU A 313 16.24 -0.52 11.24
N LYS A 314 15.06 -1.08 11.51
CA LYS A 314 14.90 -2.22 12.44
C LYS A 314 15.81 -3.39 12.05
N ASN A 315 15.83 -3.77 10.76
CA ASN A 315 16.72 -4.83 10.28
C ASN A 315 18.20 -4.49 10.43
N SER A 316 18.58 -3.24 10.17
CA SER A 316 19.95 -2.74 10.30
C SER A 316 20.42 -2.77 11.76
N LEU A 317 19.62 -2.23 12.67
CA LEU A 317 19.90 -2.21 14.12
C LEU A 317 19.98 -3.63 14.69
N ARG A 318 19.06 -4.51 14.30
CA ARG A 318 19.11 -5.93 14.64
C ARG A 318 20.43 -6.58 14.23
N ALA A 319 20.83 -6.40 12.97
CA ALA A 319 22.07 -7.00 12.46
C ALA A 319 23.31 -6.48 13.23
N VAL A 320 23.34 -5.18 13.57
CA VAL A 320 24.39 -4.59 14.39
C VAL A 320 24.44 -5.20 15.79
N VAL A 321 23.30 -5.30 16.48
CA VAL A 321 23.27 -5.88 17.83
C VAL A 321 23.64 -7.36 17.81
N GLU A 322 23.07 -8.15 16.89
CA GLU A 322 23.36 -9.59 16.78
C GLU A 322 24.83 -9.88 16.45
N ARG A 323 25.47 -9.06 15.62
CA ARG A 323 26.89 -9.22 15.29
C ARG A 323 27.81 -8.89 16.46
N HIS A 324 27.53 -7.79 17.15
CA HIS A 324 28.47 -7.20 18.11
C HIS A 324 28.22 -7.66 19.56
N GLY A 325 27.08 -8.30 19.82
CA GLY A 325 26.66 -8.76 21.13
C GLY A 325 25.92 -7.67 21.92
N SER A 326 24.88 -8.07 22.65
CA SER A 326 24.05 -7.16 23.46
C SER A 326 24.78 -6.58 24.67
N GLU A 327 25.90 -7.18 25.09
CA GLU A 327 26.71 -6.72 26.22
C GLU A 327 27.71 -5.61 25.84
N LYS A 328 27.81 -5.26 24.56
CA LYS A 328 28.77 -4.26 24.09
C LYS A 328 28.38 -2.86 24.56
N GLU A 329 29.35 -2.13 25.12
CA GLU A 329 29.13 -0.75 25.58
C GLU A 329 28.85 0.23 24.43
N GLU A 330 29.51 0.05 23.28
CA GLU A 330 29.33 0.91 22.11
C GLU A 330 29.18 0.12 20.80
N PHE A 331 28.12 0.41 20.06
CA PHE A 331 27.85 -0.15 18.74
C PHE A 331 28.38 0.76 17.62
N PRO A 332 28.77 0.19 16.45
CA PRO A 332 29.05 1.00 15.28
C PRO A 332 27.81 1.80 14.86
N VAL A 333 28.04 3.03 14.39
CA VAL A 333 26.98 3.97 14.04
C VAL A 333 26.36 3.57 12.70
N THR A 334 25.05 3.29 12.70
CA THR A 334 24.30 3.10 11.45
C THR A 334 24.14 4.45 10.76
N GLN A 335 24.43 4.53 9.46
CA GLN A 335 24.34 5.78 8.71
C GLN A 335 23.08 5.83 7.85
N VAL A 336 22.34 6.93 7.93
CA VAL A 336 21.22 7.23 7.04
C VAL A 336 21.58 8.47 6.25
N ILE A 337 21.63 8.36 4.92
CA ILE A 337 21.96 9.45 4.01
C ILE A 337 20.79 9.67 3.07
N VAL A 338 20.25 10.87 3.05
CA VAL A 338 19.18 11.27 2.14
C VAL A 338 19.77 12.19 1.07
N SER A 339 19.55 11.84 -0.19
CA SER A 339 20.00 12.61 -1.34
C SER A 339 18.81 12.99 -2.21
N GLU A 340 18.76 14.28 -2.56
CA GLU A 340 17.77 14.85 -3.47
C GLU A 340 18.34 14.94 -4.88
N GLY A 341 17.78 14.14 -5.79
CA GLY A 341 18.06 14.20 -7.22
C GLY A 341 17.03 15.04 -7.99
N ARG A 342 17.21 15.12 -9.31
CA ARG A 342 16.26 15.80 -10.21
C ARG A 342 14.97 14.99 -10.38
N GLU A 343 15.09 13.68 -10.46
CA GLU A 343 13.97 12.76 -10.74
C GLU A 343 13.61 11.89 -9.52
N ASP A 344 14.58 11.65 -8.64
CA ASP A 344 14.49 10.73 -7.53
C ASP A 344 14.91 11.36 -6.20
N ILE A 345 14.35 10.83 -5.12
CA ILE A 345 14.90 10.98 -3.77
C ILE A 345 15.42 9.61 -3.38
N THR A 346 16.68 9.55 -2.95
CA THR A 346 17.32 8.31 -2.56
C THR A 346 17.69 8.36 -1.08
N ILE A 347 17.25 7.36 -0.33
CA ILE A 347 17.60 7.15 1.08
C ILE A 347 18.50 5.92 1.16
N LYS A 348 19.73 6.13 1.61
CA LYS A 348 20.71 5.07 1.85
C LYS A 348 20.81 4.79 3.34
N ILE A 349 20.61 3.54 3.74
CA ILE A 349 20.84 3.07 5.12
C ILE A 349 22.00 2.09 5.08
N SER A 350 23.03 2.34 5.89
CA SER A 350 24.29 1.60 5.90
C SER A 350 24.60 1.13 7.31
N ASP A 351 24.77 -0.18 7.47
CA ASP A 351 25.11 -0.83 8.72
C ASP A 351 26.47 -1.54 8.67
N GLU A 352 27.00 -1.85 9.86
CA GLU A 352 28.16 -2.74 10.06
C GLU A 352 27.73 -4.04 10.76
N GLY A 353 26.58 -4.58 10.32
CA GLY A 353 25.88 -5.70 10.96
C GLY A 353 26.31 -7.09 10.52
N GLY A 354 27.43 -7.25 9.81
CA GLY A 354 27.90 -8.58 9.37
C GLY A 354 27.78 -8.84 7.89
N GLY A 355 26.86 -8.13 7.24
CA GLY A 355 26.51 -8.40 5.87
C GLY A 355 25.78 -9.74 5.70
N ILE A 356 25.42 -10.01 4.45
CA ILE A 356 24.60 -11.15 4.03
C ILE A 356 25.41 -11.92 2.97
N PRO A 357 25.59 -13.25 3.13
CA PRO A 357 26.26 -14.07 2.13
C PRO A 357 25.61 -13.95 0.76
N ARG A 358 26.43 -13.96 -0.31
CA ARG A 358 25.93 -13.79 -1.69
C ARG A 358 24.86 -14.82 -2.08
N SER A 359 24.96 -16.05 -1.57
CA SER A 359 23.97 -17.11 -1.79
C SER A 359 22.60 -16.81 -1.18
N SER A 360 22.56 -15.99 -0.12
CA SER A 360 21.34 -15.69 0.64
C SER A 360 20.67 -14.39 0.20
N ILE A 361 21.34 -13.55 -0.61
CA ILE A 361 20.79 -12.28 -1.11
C ILE A 361 19.45 -12.45 -1.85
N PRO A 362 19.24 -13.45 -2.73
CA PRO A 362 17.94 -13.64 -3.36
C PRO A 362 16.84 -13.98 -2.36
N LEU A 363 17.18 -14.65 -1.26
CA LEU A 363 16.24 -15.15 -0.25
C LEU A 363 15.67 -14.04 0.63
N VAL A 364 16.38 -12.92 0.81
CA VAL A 364 15.87 -11.79 1.64
C VAL A 364 14.59 -11.15 1.07
N TRP A 365 14.34 -11.37 -0.22
CA TRP A 365 13.14 -10.93 -0.91
C TRP A 365 12.01 -11.95 -0.88
N THR A 366 12.27 -13.15 -0.37
CA THR A 366 11.27 -14.22 -0.30
C THR A 366 10.45 -14.10 0.97
N TYR A 367 9.12 -14.13 0.84
CA TYR A 367 8.24 -14.17 2.01
C TYR A 367 8.52 -15.41 2.88
N MET A 368 8.35 -15.27 4.20
CA MET A 368 8.63 -16.30 5.21
C MET A 368 10.11 -16.71 5.34
N TYR A 369 11.04 -16.05 4.64
CA TYR A 369 12.46 -16.18 4.92
C TYR A 369 12.83 -15.28 6.09
N THR A 370 13.38 -15.88 7.14
CA THR A 370 13.84 -15.18 8.34
C THR A 370 15.11 -15.84 8.83
N THR A 371 16.01 -15.04 9.40
CA THR A 371 17.25 -15.51 10.05
C THR A 371 17.03 -15.83 11.53
N VAL A 372 15.77 -15.83 12.00
CA VAL A 372 15.40 -16.14 13.39
C VAL A 372 15.01 -17.62 13.51
N ASP A 373 15.57 -18.31 14.50
CA ASP A 373 15.35 -19.75 14.73
C ASP A 373 13.92 -20.10 15.19
N GLN A 374 13.22 -19.17 15.85
CA GLN A 374 11.83 -19.32 16.25
C GLN A 374 10.98 -18.14 15.76
N THR A 375 10.06 -18.40 14.83
CA THR A 375 9.02 -17.43 14.47
C THR A 375 8.13 -17.20 15.69
N PRO A 376 7.99 -15.96 16.20
CA PRO A 376 7.14 -15.68 17.36
C PRO A 376 5.69 -16.10 17.07
N SER A 377 5.02 -16.68 18.07
CA SER A 377 3.61 -17.05 17.96
C SER A 377 2.78 -15.80 17.73
N LEU A 378 1.97 -15.81 16.66
CA LEU A 378 0.96 -14.79 16.42
C LEU A 378 -0.08 -14.88 17.55
N ASP A 379 -0.12 -13.86 18.40
CA ASP A 379 -1.23 -13.70 19.33
C ASP A 379 -2.52 -13.49 18.51
N PRO A 380 -3.55 -14.36 18.65
CA PRO A 380 -4.82 -14.23 17.94
C PRO A 380 -5.54 -12.91 18.21
N ASP A 381 -5.28 -12.25 19.35
CA ASP A 381 -5.92 -11.01 19.78
C ASP A 381 -5.17 -9.74 19.34
N PHE A 382 -4.16 -9.87 18.48
CA PHE A 382 -3.36 -8.75 17.98
C PHE A 382 -4.12 -7.88 16.96
N ASN A 383 -5.05 -7.07 17.46
CA ASN A 383 -6.00 -6.24 16.71
C ASN A 383 -5.59 -4.76 16.59
N LYS A 384 -4.30 -4.42 16.67
CA LYS A 384 -3.86 -3.03 16.49
C LYS A 384 -3.46 -2.75 15.05
N SER A 385 -4.03 -1.66 14.51
CA SER A 385 -3.70 -1.04 13.22
C SER A 385 -2.22 -0.66 13.10
N ASP A 386 -1.57 -0.49 14.24
CA ASP A 386 -0.14 -0.28 14.38
C ASP A 386 0.47 -1.60 14.84
N PHE A 387 1.18 -2.22 13.90
CA PHE A 387 2.08 -3.33 14.11
C PHE A 387 3.02 -2.95 15.27
N LYS A 388 2.76 -3.40 16.51
CA LYS A 388 3.83 -3.58 17.50
C LYS A 388 4.68 -4.70 16.92
N ALA A 389 5.57 -4.30 16.02
CA ALA A 389 6.42 -5.19 15.25
C ALA A 389 7.27 -5.98 16.25
N PRO A 390 7.17 -7.31 16.32
CA PRO A 390 8.29 -8.04 16.89
C PRO A 390 9.56 -7.64 16.10
N MET A 391 10.68 -7.46 16.80
CA MET A 391 11.95 -6.97 16.23
C MET A 391 12.34 -7.75 14.96
N ALA A 392 12.03 -9.05 14.94
CA ALA A 392 12.03 -9.89 13.76
C ALA A 392 10.94 -10.97 13.86
N GLY A 393 10.68 -11.71 12.78
CA GLY A 393 9.84 -12.91 12.90
C GLY A 393 9.27 -13.44 11.59
N PHE A 394 8.44 -12.67 10.89
CA PHE A 394 7.66 -13.24 9.78
C PHE A 394 8.37 -13.28 8.43
N GLY A 395 9.44 -12.49 8.23
CA GLY A 395 10.11 -12.41 6.93
C GLY A 395 9.30 -11.65 5.87
N TYR A 396 8.52 -10.64 6.29
CA TYR A 396 7.65 -9.84 5.41
C TYR A 396 8.11 -8.40 5.23
N GLY A 397 8.95 -7.88 6.13
CA GLY A 397 9.33 -6.46 6.17
C GLY A 397 9.98 -5.97 4.88
N LEU A 398 11.08 -6.61 4.44
CA LEU A 398 11.79 -6.20 3.23
C LEU A 398 10.97 -6.39 1.94
N PRO A 399 10.31 -7.54 1.69
CA PRO A 399 9.46 -7.69 0.51
C PRO A 399 8.33 -6.66 0.46
N ILE A 400 7.62 -6.43 1.57
CA ILE A 400 6.53 -5.44 1.62
C ILE A 400 7.05 -4.01 1.42
N SER A 401 8.16 -3.65 2.07
CA SER A 401 8.79 -2.32 1.91
C SER A 401 9.15 -2.06 0.45
N ARG A 402 9.65 -3.09 -0.25
CA ARG A 402 9.92 -2.99 -1.69
C ARG A 402 8.65 -2.76 -2.52
N LEU A 403 7.54 -3.43 -2.18
CA LEU A 403 6.26 -3.17 -2.86
C LEU A 403 5.75 -1.76 -2.62
N TYR A 404 5.87 -1.21 -1.40
CA TYR A 404 5.52 0.19 -1.12
C TYR A 404 6.34 1.16 -1.96
N ALA A 405 7.65 0.94 -2.09
CA ALA A 405 8.51 1.77 -2.94
C ALA A 405 8.06 1.70 -4.41
N ARG A 406 7.84 0.48 -4.92
CA ARG A 406 7.46 0.24 -6.32
C ARG A 406 6.08 0.78 -6.69
N TYR A 407 5.16 0.83 -5.73
CA TYR A 407 3.79 1.27 -5.95
C TYR A 407 3.71 2.69 -6.51
N PHE A 408 4.62 3.59 -6.09
CA PHE A 408 4.70 4.96 -6.60
C PHE A 408 5.96 5.26 -7.40
N GLY A 409 6.43 4.31 -8.21
CA GLY A 409 7.51 4.58 -9.16
C GLY A 409 8.93 4.45 -8.61
N GLY A 410 9.09 4.04 -7.36
CA GLY A 410 10.36 3.79 -6.71
C GLY A 410 10.86 2.34 -6.82
N ASP A 411 11.89 2.01 -6.03
CA ASP A 411 12.35 0.64 -5.78
C ASP A 411 13.15 0.58 -4.47
N LEU A 412 13.30 -0.63 -3.93
CA LEU A 412 14.18 -0.89 -2.79
C LEU A 412 15.23 -1.93 -3.21
N LYS A 413 16.49 -1.54 -3.09
CA LYS A 413 17.66 -2.36 -3.46
C LYS A 413 18.54 -2.56 -2.24
N LEU A 414 19.29 -3.67 -2.25
CA LEU A 414 20.18 -4.05 -1.17
C LEU A 414 21.49 -4.53 -1.77
N ILE A 415 22.60 -4.04 -1.22
CA ILE A 415 23.96 -4.45 -1.55
C ILE A 415 24.63 -4.81 -0.23
N SER A 416 25.16 -6.02 -0.11
CA SER A 416 25.78 -6.48 1.13
C SER A 416 27.19 -6.98 0.92
N MET A 417 28.04 -6.75 1.91
CA MET A 417 29.41 -7.22 1.98
C MET A 417 29.52 -8.16 3.17
N GLU A 418 29.46 -9.46 2.90
CA GLU A 418 29.65 -10.50 3.92
C GLU A 418 30.95 -10.29 4.70
N GLY A 419 30.86 -10.34 6.03
CA GLY A 419 31.95 -10.01 6.94
C GLY A 419 32.05 -8.53 7.31
N TYR A 420 31.27 -7.62 6.69
CA TYR A 420 31.29 -6.18 6.98
C TYR A 420 29.89 -5.65 7.33
N GLY A 421 28.98 -5.54 6.38
CA GLY A 421 27.77 -4.78 6.56
C GLY A 421 26.88 -4.73 5.32
N THR A 422 25.75 -4.05 5.44
CA THR A 422 24.75 -3.96 4.39
C THR A 422 24.38 -2.51 4.10
N ASP A 423 24.25 -2.20 2.80
CA ASP A 423 23.67 -0.97 2.30
C ASP A 423 22.29 -1.25 1.70
N VAL A 424 21.27 -0.55 2.19
CA VAL A 424 19.93 -0.51 1.62
C VAL A 424 19.70 0.83 0.92
N TYR A 425 19.23 0.77 -0.33
CA TYR A 425 18.91 1.93 -1.15
C TYR A 425 17.41 1.97 -1.42
N LEU A 426 16.72 2.96 -0.88
CA LEU A 426 15.33 3.25 -1.14
C LEU A 426 15.23 4.42 -2.14
N HIS A 427 14.77 4.13 -3.36
CA HIS A 427 14.54 5.12 -4.40
C HIS A 427 13.06 5.49 -4.43
N LEU A 428 12.75 6.78 -4.45
CA LEU A 428 11.40 7.34 -4.48
C LEU A 428 11.26 8.26 -5.69
N ASN A 429 10.14 8.16 -6.43
CA ASN A 429 9.88 9.05 -7.55
C ASN A 429 9.44 10.44 -7.06
N ARG A 430 10.26 11.45 -7.35
CA ARG A 430 9.99 12.84 -6.98
C ARG A 430 8.87 13.48 -7.80
N LEU A 431 8.72 13.08 -9.06
CA LEU A 431 7.80 13.70 -10.02
C LEU A 431 6.33 13.30 -9.78
N SER A 432 6.11 12.25 -9.00
CA SER A 432 4.78 11.71 -8.64
C SER A 432 3.86 11.40 -9.83
N SER A 433 4.44 11.31 -11.03
CA SER A 433 3.74 11.07 -12.30
C SER A 433 3.58 9.59 -12.62
N SER A 434 4.28 8.70 -11.90
CA SER A 434 4.16 7.27 -12.14
C SER A 434 2.79 6.72 -11.75
N SER A 435 2.21 5.94 -12.65
CA SER A 435 0.99 5.17 -12.40
C SER A 435 1.28 4.00 -11.45
N GLU A 436 0.30 3.62 -10.61
CA GLU A 436 0.42 2.36 -9.86
C GLU A 436 0.55 1.15 -10.81
N PRO A 437 1.38 0.14 -10.48
CA PRO A 437 1.70 -0.96 -11.39
C PRO A 437 0.62 -2.05 -11.41
N LEU A 438 -0.66 -1.71 -11.21
CA LEU A 438 -1.79 -2.67 -11.20
C LEU A 438 -2.42 -2.89 -12.58
N GLN A 439 -1.96 -2.15 -13.59
CA GLN A 439 -2.55 -2.12 -14.93
C GLN A 439 -2.03 -3.19 -15.87
#